data_AF-A0A969UGI4-F1
#
_entry.id   AF-A0A969UGI4-F1
#
_cell.length_a   1.000
_cell.length_b   1.000
_cell.length_c   1.000
_cell.angle_alpha   90.00
_cell.angle_beta   90.00
_cell.angle_gamma   90.00
#
_symmetry.space_group_name_H-M   'P 1'
#
loop_
_entity.id
_entity.type
_entity.pdbx_description
1 polymer ?
#
loop_
_entity_poly.entity_id
_entity_poly.type
_entity_poly.pdbx_seq_one_letter_code
_entity_poly.pdbx_strand_id
1 'polypeptide(L)'
;MTCLRNVVSSHTMKTANVADLKNDFQKVAAWISDGESVLIRKRGRLFATLTPARELNEPAMPEVDFAAQLKNIWGDKVFTDAEVREMKAAELEGDEGL
;
A
#
# COMPACT_ATOMS: atom_id res chain seq x y z
N MET A 1 -3.43 9.31 -21.37
CA MET A 1 -2.48 9.48 -20.24
C MET A 1 -2.56 8.23 -19.39
N THR A 2 -1.62 7.30 -19.57
CA THR A 2 -1.62 6.03 -18.84
C THR A 2 -1.06 6.28 -17.44
N CYS A 3 -1.92 6.34 -16.43
CA CYS A 3 -1.48 6.38 -15.04
C CYS A 3 -0.76 5.05 -14.73
N LEU A 4 0.56 5.10 -14.61
CA LEU A 4 1.35 4.04 -13.98
C LEU A 4 0.88 3.92 -12.52
N ARG A 5 -0.07 3.01 -12.26
CA ARG A 5 -0.53 2.69 -10.91
C ARG A 5 0.55 1.86 -10.23
N ASN A 6 1.33 2.49 -9.36
CA ASN A 6 2.18 1.79 -8.39
C ASN A 6 1.28 1.07 -7.39
N VAL A 7 1.04 -0.22 -7.60
CA VAL A 7 0.48 -1.09 -6.56
C VAL A 7 1.64 -1.49 -5.66
N VAL A 8 1.60 -1.06 -4.40
CA VAL A 8 2.55 -1.52 -3.38
C VAL A 8 2.14 -2.94 -3.00
N SER A 9 2.69 -3.93 -3.70
CA SER A 9 2.52 -5.32 -3.31
C SER A 9 3.20 -5.54 -1.96
N SER A 10 2.48 -6.12 -1.00
CA SER A 10 2.88 -6.36 0.38
C SER A 10 4.06 -7.35 0.50
N HIS A 11 5.26 -6.90 0.16
CA HIS A 11 6.52 -7.66 0.27
C HIS A 11 7.37 -7.12 1.43
N THR A 12 8.22 -7.94 2.04
CA THR A 12 9.02 -7.54 3.19
C THR A 12 10.15 -6.59 2.77
N MET A 13 10.16 -5.37 3.31
CA MET A 13 11.17 -4.38 2.94
C MET A 13 12.56 -4.75 3.50
N LYS A 14 13.53 -5.01 2.61
CA LYS A 14 14.93 -5.23 2.97
C LYS A 14 15.69 -3.90 3.01
N THR A 15 16.81 -3.85 3.73
CA THR A 15 17.68 -2.67 3.78
C THR A 15 19.10 -3.03 3.37
N ALA A 16 19.71 -2.22 2.50
CA ALA A 16 21.09 -2.34 2.06
C ALA A 16 21.78 -0.97 2.02
N ASN A 17 23.11 -0.95 2.03
CA ASN A 17 23.90 0.25 1.81
C ASN A 17 24.36 0.36 0.35
N VAL A 18 24.77 1.57 -0.06
CA VAL A 18 25.43 1.79 -1.37
C VAL A 18 26.71 0.94 -1.54
N ALA A 19 27.40 0.60 -0.45
CA ALA A 19 28.56 -0.29 -0.51
C ALA A 19 28.17 -1.72 -0.91
N ASP A 20 27.04 -2.23 -0.40
CA ASP A 20 26.54 -3.58 -0.68
C ASP A 20 26.12 -3.73 -2.15
N LEU A 21 25.56 -2.67 -2.73
CA LEU A 21 25.28 -2.59 -4.17
C LEU A 21 26.53 -2.75 -5.04
N LYS A 22 27.68 -2.25 -4.57
CA LYS A 22 28.94 -2.33 -5.31
C LYS A 22 29.66 -3.66 -5.07
N ASN A 23 29.69 -4.12 -3.83
CA ASN A 23 30.55 -5.22 -3.40
C ASN A 23 29.82 -6.56 -3.38
N ASP A 24 28.53 -6.58 -3.05
CA ASP A 24 27.71 -7.78 -2.81
C ASP A 24 26.40 -7.75 -3.61
N PHE A 25 26.48 -7.28 -4.86
CA PHE A 25 25.28 -7.08 -5.69
C PHE A 25 24.46 -8.36 -5.85
N GLN A 26 25.09 -9.54 -5.90
CA GLN A 26 24.40 -10.83 -6.01
C GLN A 26 23.36 -11.04 -4.91
N LYS A 27 23.66 -10.63 -3.68
CA LYS A 27 22.73 -10.73 -2.54
C LYS A 27 21.53 -9.81 -2.72
N VAL A 28 21.77 -8.56 -3.14
CA VAL A 28 20.71 -7.59 -3.39
C VAL A 28 19.84 -8.01 -4.58
N ALA A 29 20.46 -8.55 -5.64
CA ALA A 29 19.77 -9.06 -6.81
C ALA A 29 18.87 -10.26 -6.51
N ALA A 30 19.31 -11.16 -5.60
CA ALA A 30 18.47 -12.26 -5.13
C ALA A 30 17.17 -11.75 -4.49
N TRP A 31 17.26 -10.78 -3.57
CA TRP A 31 16.07 -10.17 -2.95
C TRP A 31 15.12 -9.53 -3.98
N ILE A 32 15.67 -8.78 -4.93
CA ILE A 32 14.85 -8.16 -5.99
C ILE A 32 14.19 -9.25 -6.87
N SER A 33 14.89 -10.34 -7.14
CA SER A 33 14.35 -11.46 -7.94
C SER A 33 13.24 -12.20 -7.20
N ASP A 34 13.32 -12.28 -5.87
CA ASP A 34 12.29 -12.85 -5.00
C ASP A 34 11.05 -11.95 -4.87
N GLY A 35 11.04 -10.77 -5.53
CA GLY A 35 9.95 -9.81 -5.48
C GLY A 35 10.07 -8.79 -4.34
N GLU A 36 11.15 -8.80 -3.57
CA GLU A 36 11.32 -7.94 -2.41
C GLU A 36 11.77 -6.52 -2.80
N SER A 37 11.27 -5.53 -2.09
CA SER A 37 11.74 -4.14 -2.20
C SER A 37 12.95 -3.91 -1.32
N VAL A 38 13.98 -3.24 -1.84
CA VAL A 38 15.23 -2.97 -1.12
C VAL A 38 15.43 -1.48 -0.92
N LEU A 39 15.43 -1.05 0.33
CA LEU A 39 15.73 0.30 0.77
C LEU A 39 17.24 0.52 0.83
N ILE A 40 17.73 1.52 0.11
CA ILE A 40 19.16 1.84 -0.02
C ILE A 40 19.53 3.02 0.87
N ARG A 41 20.55 2.83 1.71
CA ARG A 41 21.12 3.87 2.56
C ARG A 41 22.51 4.29 2.07
N LYS A 42 22.82 5.58 2.19
CA LYS A 42 24.13 6.17 1.91
C LYS A 42 24.58 6.94 3.14
N ARG A 43 25.68 6.51 3.76
CA ARG A 43 26.23 7.14 4.99
C ARG A 43 25.16 7.28 6.09
N GLY A 44 24.39 6.21 6.33
CA GLY A 44 23.34 6.16 7.36
C GLY A 44 22.00 6.82 6.99
N ARG A 45 21.94 7.58 5.90
CA ARG A 45 20.72 8.26 5.45
C ARG A 45 20.01 7.46 4.35
N LEU A 46 18.69 7.54 4.32
CA LEU A 46 17.88 7.02 3.22
C LEU A 46 18.32 7.69 1.91
N PHE A 47 18.53 6.91 0.86
CA PHE A 47 19.00 7.41 -0.44
C PHE A 47 18.06 7.06 -1.58
N ALA A 48 17.62 5.80 -1.67
CA ALA A 48 16.75 5.32 -2.75
C ALA A 48 16.03 4.04 -2.32
N THR A 49 15.06 3.61 -3.14
CA THR A 49 14.46 2.27 -3.05
C THR A 49 14.59 1.59 -4.40
N LEU A 50 15.04 0.34 -4.41
CA LEU A 50 14.99 -0.55 -5.56
C LEU A 50 13.77 -1.45 -5.42
N THR A 51 12.99 -1.52 -6.48
CA THR A 51 11.83 -2.41 -6.55
C THR A 51 11.96 -3.29 -7.79
N PRO A 52 11.44 -4.52 -7.75
CA PRO A 52 11.40 -5.39 -8.92
C PRO A 52 10.68 -4.68 -10.08
N ALA A 53 11.18 -4.86 -11.29
CA ALA A 53 10.48 -4.39 -12.47
C ALA A 53 9.18 -5.19 -12.64
N ARG A 54 8.05 -4.50 -12.78
CA ARG A 54 6.77 -5.14 -13.10
C ARG A 54 6.66 -5.26 -14.61
N GLU A 55 6.30 -6.44 -15.11
CA GLU A 55 5.97 -6.57 -16.53
C GLU A 55 4.71 -5.75 -16.82
N LEU A 56 4.76 -4.91 -17.86
CA LEU A 56 3.63 -4.06 -18.27
C LEU A 56 2.38 -4.87 -18.68
N ASN A 57 2.52 -6.20 -18.82
CA ASN A 57 1.46 -7.12 -19.19
C ASN A 57 0.69 -7.69 -18.00
N GLU A 58 1.03 -7.30 -16.76
CA GLU A 58 0.17 -7.68 -15.65
C GLU A 58 -1.22 -7.09 -15.85
N PRO A 59 -2.28 -7.92 -15.75
CA PRO A 59 -3.63 -7.44 -15.95
C PRO A 59 -3.87 -6.31 -14.96
N ALA A 60 -4.31 -5.16 -15.49
CA ALA A 60 -4.80 -4.09 -14.64
C ALA A 60 -5.84 -4.70 -13.68
N MET A 61 -5.75 -4.34 -12.40
CA MET A 61 -6.79 -4.73 -11.45
C MET A 61 -8.14 -4.38 -12.06
N PRO A 62 -9.11 -5.31 -12.06
CA PRO A 62 -10.41 -5.06 -12.68
C PRO A 62 -10.99 -3.77 -12.11
N GLU A 63 -11.58 -2.96 -12.99
CA GLU A 63 -12.27 -1.75 -12.55
C GLU A 63 -13.39 -2.16 -11.60
N VAL A 64 -13.31 -1.66 -10.36
CA VAL A 64 -14.32 -1.93 -9.35
C VAL A 64 -15.45 -0.93 -9.53
N ASP A 65 -16.66 -1.44 -9.77
CA ASP A 65 -17.87 -0.62 -9.73
C ASP A 65 -18.26 -0.34 -8.27
N PHE A 66 -17.70 0.73 -7.71
CA PHE A 66 -18.01 1.17 -6.36
C PHE A 66 -19.47 1.56 -6.19
N ALA A 67 -20.14 2.08 -7.23
CA ALA A 67 -21.53 2.49 -7.14
C ALA A 67 -22.46 1.27 -7.01
N ALA A 68 -22.22 0.23 -7.80
CA ALA A 68 -22.95 -1.03 -7.69
C ALA A 68 -22.68 -1.72 -6.34
N GLN A 69 -21.44 -1.71 -5.84
CA GLN A 69 -21.12 -2.26 -4.52
C GLN A 69 -21.81 -1.49 -3.40
N LEU A 70 -21.78 -0.16 -3.43
CA LEU A 70 -22.46 0.69 -2.45
C LEU A 70 -23.96 0.38 -2.44
N LYS A 71 -24.59 0.30 -3.62
CA LYS A 71 -26.01 -0.06 -3.75
C LYS A 71 -26.31 -1.48 -3.28
N ASN A 72 -25.43 -2.45 -3.52
CA ASN A 72 -25.63 -3.82 -3.05
C ASN A 72 -25.54 -3.95 -1.53
N ILE A 73 -24.61 -3.22 -0.90
CA ILE A 73 -24.35 -3.28 0.54
C ILE A 73 -25.35 -2.42 1.32
N TRP A 74 -25.57 -1.18 0.89
CA TRP A 74 -26.38 -0.19 1.61
C TRP A 74 -27.76 0.06 0.99
N GLY A 75 -28.03 -0.41 -0.24
CA GLY A 75 -29.30 -0.15 -0.91
C GLY A 75 -29.55 1.35 -1.06
N ASP A 76 -30.75 1.77 -0.64
CA ASP A 76 -31.18 3.17 -0.60
C ASP A 76 -31.10 3.76 0.82
N LYS A 77 -30.29 3.16 1.72
CA LYS A 77 -30.20 3.62 3.11
C LYS A 77 -29.57 4.99 3.19
N VAL A 78 -30.34 5.95 3.70
CA VAL A 78 -29.89 7.32 3.99
C VAL A 78 -29.99 7.55 5.49
N PHE A 79 -28.90 8.02 6.09
CA PHE A 79 -28.88 8.44 7.49
C PHE A 79 -29.13 9.94 7.58
N THR A 80 -29.98 10.33 8.52
CA THR A 80 -30.19 11.74 8.85
C THR A 80 -29.02 12.28 9.68
N ASP A 81 -28.86 13.60 9.67
CA ASP A 81 -27.78 14.25 10.44
C ASP A 81 -27.90 13.96 11.95
N ALA A 82 -29.12 13.85 12.49
CA ALA A 82 -29.34 13.51 13.90
C ALA A 82 -28.89 12.08 14.22
N GLU A 83 -29.26 11.10 13.39
CA GLU A 83 -28.84 9.70 13.55
C GLU A 83 -27.31 9.57 13.45
N VAL A 84 -26.67 10.28 12.51
CA VAL A 84 -25.20 10.27 12.37
C VAL A 84 -24.52 10.86 13.61
N ARG A 85 -25.09 11.91 14.21
CA ARG A 85 -24.55 12.51 15.45
C ARG A 85 -24.67 11.58 16.64
N GLU A 86 -25.81 10.90 16.77
CA GLU A 86 -26.04 9.92 17.83
C GLU A 86 -25.09 8.71 17.70
N MET A 87 -24.93 8.18 16.47
CA MET A 87 -23.98 7.09 16.19
C MET A 87 -22.53 7.48 16.54
N LYS A 88 -22.11 8.70 16.17
CA LYS A 88 -20.77 9.21 16.50
C LYS A 88 -20.58 9.44 18.00
N ALA A 89 -21.61 9.87 18.72
CA ALA A 89 -21.57 10.04 20.16
C ALA A 89 -21.43 8.69 20.89
N ALA A 90 -22.15 7.66 20.42
CA ALA A 90 -22.05 6.30 20.93
C ALA A 90 -20.69 5.63 20.62
N GLU A 91 -20.06 5.94 19.48
CA GLU A 91 -18.68 5.52 19.19
C GLU A 91 -17.66 6.16 20.13
N LEU A 92 -17.87 7.42 20.54
CA LEU A 92 -16.99 8.17 21.45
C LEU A 92 -17.10 7.71 22.91
N GLU A 93 -18.29 7.35 23.38
CA GLU A 93 -18.50 6.77 24.73
C GLU A 93 -17.81 5.41 24.91
N GLY A 94 -17.44 4.73 23.82
CA GLY A 94 -16.66 3.49 23.84
C GLY A 94 -15.15 3.65 24.05
N ASP A 95 -14.62 4.89 24.04
CA ASP A 95 -13.19 5.20 24.21
C ASP A 95 -12.84 5.68 25.64
N GLU A 96 -13.82 5.72 26.54
CA GLU A 96 -13.58 6.01 27.97
C GLU A 96 -13.28 4.70 28.73
N GLY A 97 -12.07 4.15 28.55
CA GLY A 97 -11.74 2.86 29.16
C GLY A 97 -10.28 2.39 29.16
N LEU A 98 -9.28 3.28 29.20
CA LEU A 98 -7.94 3.00 29.75
C LEU A 98 -7.44 4.16 30.61
#